data_AF-A0A439D9B7-F1
#
_entry.id   AF-A0A439D9B7-F1
#
_cell.length_a   1.000
_cell.length_b   1.000
_cell.length_c   1.000
_cell.angle_alpha   90.00
_cell.angle_beta   90.00
_cell.angle_gamma   90.00
#
_symmetry.space_group_name_H-M   'P 1'
#
loop_
_entity.id
_entity.type
_entity.pdbx_description
1 polymer ?
#
loop_
_entity_poly.entity_id
_entity_poly.type
_entity_poly.pdbx_seq_one_letter_code
_entity_poly.pdbx_strand_id
1 'polypeptide(L)'
;MDFSFQALVLHHNAEMNSAFRSVVDTIIRNSQLSVSLLRISNVTEDSFHVSLEARITKTGPANAKITPMTVDLCGPSGRFGSVTLPAMTLRAHGTDVIVDSQLVKILDKEALRLFVQAIVEDGVTLSLRNGRASVSALGVGPRDIVYEKELGLQGMRAAGRAHLPSTVVLGSRNNYSIVFQVANPSPVEISFGTCSFDIETHEGKVLAELKGRLGIRRNQFEVTFQGNVNKTIAAQLAADMRAAGVATHGSEIRGGENEGNRSSDRTPEARLVGKRCAGAGWCDDTIKGINVPLQNVRALFQALGVDADKEEPVEKKGSPPRWMQRWMIR
;
A
#
# COMPACT_ATOMS: atom_id res chain seq x y z
N MET A 1 -64.07 -25.23 -7.11
CA MET A 1 -62.96 -24.30 -6.83
C MET A 1 -63.31 -23.61 -5.54
N ASP A 2 -62.66 -23.96 -4.44
CA ASP A 2 -62.95 -23.37 -3.12
C ASP A 2 -62.31 -21.98 -3.03
N PHE A 3 -63.07 -20.97 -3.44
CA PHE A 3 -62.75 -19.56 -3.21
C PHE A 3 -63.11 -19.18 -1.77
N SER A 4 -62.48 -19.84 -0.79
CA SER A 4 -62.60 -19.39 0.58
C SER A 4 -61.90 -18.03 0.72
N PHE A 5 -62.48 -17.12 1.51
CA PHE A 5 -61.86 -15.83 1.82
C PHE A 5 -60.44 -16.00 2.40
N GLN A 6 -60.21 -17.09 3.14
CA GLN A 6 -58.89 -17.46 3.64
C GLN A 6 -57.89 -17.76 2.51
N ALA A 7 -58.30 -18.51 1.48
CA ALA A 7 -57.44 -18.78 0.31
C ALA A 7 -57.09 -17.49 -0.45
N LEU A 8 -58.05 -16.57 -0.59
CA LEU A 8 -57.84 -15.27 -1.23
C LEU A 8 -56.85 -14.39 -0.43
N VAL A 9 -57.01 -14.32 0.91
CA VAL A 9 -56.12 -13.56 1.79
C VAL A 9 -54.71 -14.14 1.78
N LEU A 10 -54.58 -15.47 1.79
CA LEU A 10 -53.27 -16.14 1.71
C LEU A 10 -52.59 -15.87 0.37
N HIS A 11 -53.33 -15.95 -0.73
CA HIS A 11 -52.82 -15.64 -2.07
C HIS A 11 -52.35 -14.19 -2.17
N HIS A 12 -53.17 -13.23 -1.74
CA HIS A 12 -52.83 -11.82 -1.79
C HIS A 12 -51.63 -11.48 -0.89
N ASN A 13 -51.54 -12.08 0.30
CA ASN A 13 -50.37 -11.93 1.17
C ASN A 13 -49.10 -12.50 0.52
N ALA A 14 -49.19 -13.67 -0.12
CA ALA A 14 -48.06 -14.25 -0.85
C ALA A 14 -47.60 -13.36 -2.02
N GLU A 15 -48.52 -12.82 -2.81
CA GLU A 15 -48.22 -11.88 -3.90
C GLU A 15 -47.57 -10.60 -3.38
N MET A 16 -48.15 -9.96 -2.35
CA MET A 16 -47.56 -8.78 -1.73
C MET A 16 -46.16 -9.06 -1.17
N ASN A 17 -45.94 -10.23 -0.58
CA ASN A 17 -44.62 -10.63 -0.06
C ASN A 17 -43.61 -10.80 -1.18
N SER A 18 -44.01 -11.38 -2.31
CA SER A 18 -43.16 -11.53 -3.49
C SER A 18 -42.79 -10.17 -4.09
N ALA A 19 -43.79 -9.29 -4.26
CA ALA A 19 -43.58 -7.94 -4.78
C ALA A 19 -42.65 -7.11 -3.88
N PHE A 20 -42.88 -7.14 -2.56
CA PHE A 20 -42.03 -6.45 -1.60
C PHE A 20 -40.58 -6.95 -1.63
N ARG A 21 -40.36 -8.28 -1.66
CA ARG A 21 -39.02 -8.86 -1.78
C ARG A 21 -38.31 -8.39 -3.05
N SER A 22 -39.00 -8.41 -4.19
CA SER A 22 -38.45 -7.95 -5.47
C SER A 22 -37.99 -6.48 -5.40
N VAL A 23 -38.79 -5.61 -4.78
CA VAL A 23 -38.44 -4.20 -4.60
C VAL A 23 -37.26 -4.03 -3.65
N VAL A 24 -37.26 -4.73 -2.51
CA VAL A 24 -36.16 -4.68 -1.53
C VAL A 24 -34.86 -5.16 -2.15
N ASP A 25 -34.87 -6.30 -2.85
CA ASP A 25 -33.71 -6.83 -3.54
C ASP A 25 -33.20 -5.86 -4.62
N THR A 26 -34.12 -5.22 -5.36
CA THR A 26 -33.76 -4.22 -6.37
C THR A 26 -33.07 -3.01 -5.73
N ILE A 27 -33.58 -2.52 -4.60
CA ILE A 27 -32.98 -1.40 -3.85
C ILE A 27 -31.63 -1.81 -3.26
N ILE A 28 -31.53 -3.01 -2.68
CA ILE A 28 -30.28 -3.52 -2.14
C ILE A 28 -29.26 -3.71 -3.25
N ARG A 29 -29.62 -4.14 -4.47
CA ARG A 29 -28.67 -4.23 -5.57
C ARG A 29 -28.26 -2.86 -6.11
N ASN A 30 -29.24 -1.98 -6.35
CA ASN A 30 -29.01 -0.69 -7.03
C ASN A 30 -28.52 0.44 -6.10
N SER A 31 -28.57 0.25 -4.78
CA SER A 31 -27.95 1.20 -3.86
C SER A 31 -26.43 1.27 -4.08
N GLN A 32 -25.83 2.41 -3.78
CA GLN A 32 -24.41 2.63 -3.99
C GLN A 32 -23.70 2.73 -2.65
N LEU A 33 -22.71 1.86 -2.43
CA LEU A 33 -21.86 1.87 -1.24
C LEU A 33 -20.51 2.48 -1.61
N SER A 34 -20.24 3.67 -1.09
CA SER A 34 -19.00 4.42 -1.34
C SER A 34 -18.10 4.34 -0.11
N VAL A 35 -16.89 3.80 -0.27
CA VAL A 35 -15.93 3.67 0.84
C VAL A 35 -15.14 4.95 1.00
N SER A 36 -15.12 5.50 2.22
CA SER A 36 -14.25 6.62 2.59
C SER A 36 -12.96 6.15 3.26
N LEU A 37 -13.01 5.02 3.98
CA LEU A 37 -11.84 4.40 4.60
C LEU A 37 -12.06 2.90 4.79
N LEU A 38 -11.12 2.08 4.34
CA LEU A 38 -10.98 0.68 4.73
C LEU A 38 -9.62 0.52 5.38
N ARG A 39 -9.56 0.09 6.65
CA ARG A 39 -8.29 -0.09 7.35
C ARG A 39 -8.08 -1.55 7.71
N ILE A 40 -6.93 -2.08 7.30
CA ILE A 40 -6.40 -3.37 7.70
C ILE A 40 -5.19 -3.12 8.61
N SER A 41 -5.22 -3.66 9.82
CA SER A 41 -4.18 -3.42 10.83
C SER A 41 -3.89 -4.67 11.65
N ASN A 42 -2.81 -4.64 12.44
CA ASN A 42 -2.43 -5.74 13.33
C ASN A 42 -2.44 -7.10 12.61
N VAL A 43 -1.84 -7.13 11.41
CA VAL A 43 -1.76 -8.33 10.59
C VAL A 43 -0.84 -9.34 11.28
N THR A 44 -1.34 -10.55 11.43
CA THR A 44 -0.64 -11.72 11.97
C THR A 44 -0.73 -12.86 10.95
N GLU A 45 -0.10 -13.99 11.26
CA GLU A 45 -0.13 -15.16 10.40
C GLU A 45 -1.55 -15.64 10.07
N ASP A 46 -2.50 -15.57 11.02
CA ASP A 46 -3.83 -16.16 10.87
C ASP A 46 -4.98 -15.16 11.10
N SER A 47 -4.68 -13.89 11.38
CA SER A 47 -5.70 -12.89 11.65
C SER A 47 -5.25 -11.46 11.37
N PHE A 48 -6.20 -10.55 11.21
CA PHE A 48 -5.97 -9.11 11.11
C PHE A 48 -7.15 -8.35 11.68
N HIS A 49 -6.98 -7.07 11.98
CA HIS A 49 -8.09 -6.18 12.34
C HIS A 49 -8.58 -5.42 11.12
N VAL A 50 -9.90 -5.36 10.94
CA VAL A 50 -10.55 -4.56 9.89
C VAL A 50 -11.45 -3.49 10.51
N SER A 51 -11.45 -2.29 9.94
CA SER A 51 -12.49 -1.28 10.17
C SER A 51 -12.89 -0.65 8.85
N LEU A 52 -14.16 -0.24 8.73
CA LEU A 52 -14.73 0.33 7.51
C LEU A 52 -15.53 1.58 7.82
N GLU A 53 -15.26 2.65 7.09
CA GLU A 53 -16.13 3.82 6.98
C GLU A 53 -16.62 3.89 5.54
N ALA A 54 -17.93 3.89 5.38
CA ALA A 54 -18.56 3.97 4.08
C ALA A 54 -19.87 4.72 4.16
N ARG A 55 -20.39 5.15 3.01
CA ARG A 55 -21.69 5.78 2.89
C ARG A 55 -22.53 5.04 1.87
N ILE A 56 -23.71 4.60 2.29
CA ILE A 56 -24.73 4.02 1.41
C ILE A 56 -25.62 5.14 0.90
N THR A 57 -25.86 5.18 -0.41
CA THR A 57 -26.80 6.10 -1.07
C THR A 57 -27.71 5.32 -2.02
N LYS A 58 -28.70 6.01 -2.64
CA LYS A 58 -29.65 5.40 -3.58
C LYS A 58 -30.47 4.24 -2.96
N THR A 59 -30.81 4.35 -1.67
CA THR A 59 -31.61 3.36 -0.92
C THR A 59 -33.12 3.53 -1.08
N GLY A 60 -33.55 4.29 -2.08
CA GLY A 60 -34.95 4.66 -2.27
C GLY A 60 -35.44 5.77 -1.33
N PRO A 61 -36.71 6.19 -1.49
CA PRO A 61 -37.28 7.32 -0.75
C PRO A 61 -37.68 6.98 0.70
N ALA A 62 -37.79 5.70 1.04
CA ALA A 62 -38.25 5.24 2.34
C ALA A 62 -37.09 4.96 3.30
N ASN A 63 -37.31 5.27 4.58
CA ASN A 63 -36.38 4.84 5.63
C ASN A 63 -36.54 3.35 5.88
N ALA A 64 -35.42 2.66 6.08
CA ALA A 64 -35.39 1.23 6.37
C ALA A 64 -34.42 0.91 7.50
N LYS A 65 -34.80 0.03 8.42
CA LYS A 65 -33.92 -0.51 9.45
C LYS A 65 -33.44 -1.88 9.02
N ILE A 66 -32.14 -2.10 9.11
CA ILE A 66 -31.49 -3.38 8.80
C ILE A 66 -30.82 -3.88 10.07
N THR A 67 -31.07 -5.13 10.44
CA THR A 67 -30.44 -5.75 11.61
C THR A 67 -28.94 -5.98 11.39
N PRO A 68 -28.14 -6.12 12.47
CA PRO A 68 -26.75 -6.52 12.34
C PRO A 68 -26.64 -7.84 11.57
N MET A 69 -25.54 -8.00 10.85
CA MET A 69 -25.28 -9.18 10.03
C MET A 69 -23.80 -9.46 9.89
N THR A 70 -23.45 -10.72 9.70
CA THR A 70 -22.08 -11.11 9.31
C THR A 70 -22.04 -11.25 7.79
N VAL A 71 -21.07 -10.60 7.16
CA VAL A 71 -20.82 -10.67 5.72
C VAL A 71 -19.46 -11.29 5.46
N ASP A 72 -19.35 -11.99 4.35
CA ASP A 72 -18.10 -12.52 3.84
C ASP A 72 -17.33 -11.44 3.09
N LEU A 73 -16.03 -11.35 3.35
CA LEU A 73 -15.09 -10.50 2.62
C LEU A 73 -14.52 -11.31 1.46
N CYS A 74 -14.92 -10.98 0.24
CA CYS A 74 -14.51 -11.66 -0.97
C CYS A 74 -13.69 -10.74 -1.87
N GLY A 75 -12.45 -11.15 -2.15
CA GLY A 75 -11.60 -10.53 -3.16
C GLY A 75 -11.78 -11.19 -4.53
N PRO A 76 -10.88 -10.91 -5.48
CA PRO A 76 -10.98 -11.41 -6.86
C PRO A 76 -10.85 -12.94 -6.95
N SER A 77 -10.14 -13.56 -6.01
CA SER A 77 -9.87 -15.00 -5.97
C SER A 77 -10.75 -15.76 -4.97
N GLY A 78 -11.63 -15.08 -4.23
CA GLY A 78 -12.56 -15.71 -3.30
C GLY A 78 -12.62 -15.07 -1.92
N ARG A 79 -13.23 -15.80 -1.00
CA ARG A 79 -13.47 -15.37 0.38
C ARG A 79 -12.20 -15.51 1.22
N PHE A 80 -11.76 -14.43 1.85
CA PHE A 80 -10.58 -14.44 2.73
C PHE A 80 -10.90 -14.18 4.20
N GLY A 81 -12.12 -13.74 4.53
CA GLY A 81 -12.53 -13.46 5.90
C GLY A 81 -14.02 -13.14 6.00
N SER A 82 -14.44 -12.70 7.18
CA SER A 82 -15.81 -12.22 7.43
C SER A 82 -15.79 -11.09 8.45
N VAL A 83 -16.75 -10.17 8.36
CA VAL A 83 -16.90 -9.03 9.27
C VAL A 83 -18.36 -8.87 9.67
N THR A 84 -18.63 -8.33 10.86
CA THR A 84 -20.00 -8.01 11.29
C THR A 84 -20.31 -6.56 10.97
N LEU A 85 -21.34 -6.33 10.17
CA LEU A 85 -21.94 -5.01 9.97
C LEU A 85 -22.92 -4.73 11.12
N PRO A 86 -22.89 -3.51 11.71
CA PRO A 86 -23.82 -3.15 12.76
C PRO A 86 -25.24 -2.97 12.22
N ALA A 87 -26.21 -2.81 13.13
CA ALA A 87 -27.55 -2.38 12.75
C ALA A 87 -27.45 -1.00 12.08
N MET A 88 -28.15 -0.82 10.96
CA MET A 88 -28.13 0.44 10.22
C MET A 88 -29.54 0.91 9.88
N THR A 89 -29.74 2.24 9.91
CA THR A 89 -30.99 2.87 9.49
C THR A 89 -30.75 3.63 8.21
N LEU A 90 -31.14 3.03 7.07
CA LEU A 90 -31.08 3.65 5.76
C LEU A 90 -32.04 4.83 5.66
N ARG A 91 -31.56 5.92 5.06
CA ARG A 91 -32.30 7.18 4.86
C ARG A 91 -32.23 7.60 3.40
N ALA A 92 -33.25 8.34 2.94
CA ALA A 92 -33.33 8.83 1.56
C ALA A 92 -32.10 9.65 1.10
N HIS A 93 -31.48 10.43 2.01
CA HIS A 93 -30.29 11.25 1.72
C HIS A 93 -28.95 10.51 1.92
N GLY A 94 -29.01 9.20 2.10
CA GLY A 94 -27.87 8.34 2.39
C GLY A 94 -27.61 8.13 3.88
N THR A 95 -26.75 7.17 4.18
CA THR A 95 -26.49 6.70 5.53
C THR A 95 -25.04 6.28 5.65
N ASP A 96 -24.36 6.78 6.68
CA ASP A 96 -23.01 6.38 7.00
C ASP A 96 -23.03 5.02 7.71
N VAL A 97 -22.09 4.17 7.32
CA VAL A 97 -21.87 2.84 7.86
C VAL A 97 -20.47 2.83 8.43
N ILE A 98 -20.41 2.75 9.75
CA ILE A 98 -19.15 2.68 10.50
C ILE A 98 -19.07 1.30 11.12
N VAL A 99 -18.04 0.58 10.73
CA VAL A 99 -17.69 -0.73 11.26
C VAL A 99 -16.45 -0.53 12.11
N ASP A 100 -16.63 -0.63 13.43
CA ASP A 100 -15.54 -0.55 14.38
C ASP A 100 -14.51 -1.66 14.15
N SER A 101 -13.30 -1.46 14.68
CA SER A 101 -12.20 -2.40 14.53
C SER A 101 -12.58 -3.78 15.05
N GLN A 102 -12.59 -4.77 14.16
CA GLN A 102 -12.93 -6.16 14.46
C GLN A 102 -11.79 -7.08 14.06
N LEU A 103 -11.51 -8.07 14.91
CA LEU A 103 -10.59 -9.15 14.59
C LEU A 103 -11.22 -10.10 13.57
N VAL A 104 -10.59 -10.25 12.41
CA VAL A 104 -10.96 -11.14 11.33
C VAL A 104 -9.97 -12.29 11.27
N LYS A 105 -10.47 -13.53 11.26
CA LYS A 105 -9.67 -14.72 10.98
C LYS A 105 -9.46 -14.86 9.48
N ILE A 106 -8.23 -15.16 9.08
CA ILE A 106 -7.89 -15.42 7.69
C ILE A 106 -8.38 -16.81 7.32
N LEU A 107 -9.30 -16.89 6.36
CA LEU A 107 -9.85 -18.14 5.87
C LEU A 107 -9.06 -18.68 4.66
N ASP A 108 -8.54 -17.77 3.86
CA ASP A 108 -7.73 -18.07 2.68
C ASP A 108 -6.65 -17.00 2.53
N LYS A 109 -5.39 -17.41 2.74
CA LYS A 109 -4.21 -16.54 2.67
C LYS A 109 -3.91 -16.11 1.24
N GLU A 110 -4.11 -16.99 0.26
CA GLU A 110 -3.89 -16.66 -1.15
C GLU A 110 -4.94 -15.65 -1.64
N ALA A 111 -6.20 -15.82 -1.20
CA ALA A 111 -7.25 -14.86 -1.52
C ALA A 111 -6.98 -13.47 -0.94
N LEU A 112 -6.51 -13.41 0.31
CA LEU A 112 -6.10 -12.16 0.95
C LEU A 112 -4.88 -11.54 0.26
N ARG A 113 -3.86 -12.34 -0.07
CA ARG A 113 -2.64 -11.89 -0.74
C ARG A 113 -2.95 -11.22 -2.08
N LEU A 114 -3.78 -11.86 -2.91
CA LEU A 114 -4.19 -11.33 -4.21
C LEU A 114 -5.05 -10.06 -4.08
N PHE A 115 -5.91 -10.00 -3.06
CA PHE A 115 -6.68 -8.80 -2.76
C PHE A 115 -5.76 -7.61 -2.39
N VAL A 116 -4.80 -7.82 -1.50
CA VAL A 116 -3.85 -6.78 -1.10
C VAL A 116 -2.96 -6.35 -2.27
N GLN A 117 -2.48 -7.31 -3.08
CA GLN A 117 -1.69 -7.01 -4.27
C GLN A 117 -2.45 -6.10 -5.25
N ALA A 118 -3.72 -6.43 -5.52
CA ALA A 118 -4.56 -5.64 -6.41
C ALA A 118 -4.78 -4.20 -5.91
N ILE A 119 -4.88 -3.99 -4.59
CA ILE A 119 -4.95 -2.64 -3.99
C ILE A 119 -3.65 -1.86 -4.19
N VAL A 120 -2.50 -2.51 -4.00
CA VAL A 120 -1.19 -1.87 -4.21
C VAL A 120 -0.97 -1.50 -5.68
N GLU A 121 -1.59 -2.24 -6.59
CA GLU A 121 -1.54 -2.01 -8.03
C GLU A 121 -2.67 -1.07 -8.50
N ASP A 122 -3.61 -1.58 -9.30
CA ASP A 122 -4.56 -0.75 -10.05
C ASP A 122 -5.88 -0.50 -9.29
N GLY A 123 -6.25 -1.40 -8.40
CA GLY A 123 -7.50 -1.40 -7.66
C GLY A 123 -8.18 -2.75 -7.69
N VAL A 124 -9.24 -2.89 -6.89
CA VAL A 124 -9.94 -4.16 -6.73
C VAL A 124 -11.40 -3.94 -6.35
N THR A 125 -12.26 -4.88 -6.73
CA THR A 125 -13.61 -4.96 -6.18
C THR A 125 -13.59 -5.86 -4.94
N LEU A 126 -13.94 -5.29 -3.79
CA LEU A 126 -14.27 -6.06 -2.59
C LEU A 126 -15.77 -6.39 -2.66
N SER A 127 -16.13 -7.67 -2.64
CA SER A 127 -17.54 -8.08 -2.51
C SER A 127 -17.84 -8.45 -1.05
N LEU A 128 -18.87 -7.84 -0.48
CA LEU A 128 -19.54 -8.29 0.74
C LEU A 128 -20.64 -9.26 0.34
N ARG A 129 -20.57 -10.51 0.77
CA ARG A 129 -21.54 -11.56 0.38
C ARG A 129 -22.14 -12.28 1.58
N ASN A 130 -23.20 -13.04 1.32
CA ASN A 130 -23.84 -13.94 2.30
C ASN A 130 -24.34 -13.24 3.59
N GLY A 131 -24.62 -11.94 3.55
CA GLY A 131 -25.12 -11.20 4.71
C GLY A 131 -26.58 -11.51 5.01
N ARG A 132 -26.86 -12.40 5.97
CA ARG A 132 -28.25 -12.65 6.38
C ARG A 132 -28.70 -11.59 7.36
N ALA A 133 -29.72 -10.83 6.98
CA ALA A 133 -30.28 -9.76 7.81
C ALA A 133 -31.80 -9.73 7.67
N SER A 134 -32.44 -8.91 8.50
CA SER A 134 -33.84 -8.55 8.30
C SER A 134 -34.00 -7.05 8.08
N VAL A 135 -34.93 -6.68 7.20
CA VAL A 135 -35.27 -5.29 6.86
C VAL A 135 -36.67 -4.96 7.36
N SER A 136 -36.82 -3.76 7.90
CA SER A 136 -38.13 -3.16 8.21
C SER A 136 -38.23 -1.77 7.60
N ALA A 137 -39.26 -1.51 6.78
CA ALA A 137 -39.48 -0.23 6.11
C ALA A 137 -40.98 0.04 5.94
N LEU A 138 -41.41 1.32 6.05
CA LEU A 138 -42.80 1.74 5.84
C LEU A 138 -43.85 0.93 6.65
N GLY A 139 -43.52 0.51 7.87
CA GLY A 139 -44.40 -0.32 8.69
C GLY A 139 -44.50 -1.78 8.26
N VAL A 140 -43.75 -2.19 7.23
CA VAL A 140 -43.63 -3.57 6.76
C VAL A 140 -42.30 -4.17 7.28
N GLY A 141 -42.37 -5.33 7.94
CA GLY A 141 -41.20 -6.04 8.45
C GLY A 141 -41.39 -6.62 9.86
N PRO A 142 -40.40 -7.35 10.40
CA PRO A 142 -39.11 -7.68 9.77
C PRO A 142 -39.24 -8.71 8.65
N ARG A 143 -38.43 -8.57 7.59
CA ARG A 143 -38.34 -9.54 6.48
C ARG A 143 -36.90 -9.92 6.22
N ASP A 144 -36.65 -11.21 6.07
CA ASP A 144 -35.32 -11.73 5.78
C ASP A 144 -34.85 -11.33 4.39
N ILE A 145 -33.59 -10.95 4.31
CA ILE A 145 -32.86 -10.59 3.09
C ILE A 145 -31.50 -11.27 3.07
N VAL A 146 -30.93 -11.38 1.86
CA VAL A 146 -29.51 -11.67 1.66
C VAL A 146 -28.86 -10.40 1.13
N TYR A 147 -28.00 -9.82 1.96
CA TYR A 147 -27.23 -8.63 1.67
C TYR A 147 -25.99 -9.00 0.87
N GLU A 148 -25.87 -8.40 -0.30
CA GLU A 148 -24.70 -8.50 -1.15
C GLU A 148 -24.36 -7.12 -1.71
N LYS A 149 -23.07 -6.77 -1.65
CA LYS A 149 -22.56 -5.50 -2.15
C LYS A 149 -21.19 -5.62 -2.76
N GLU A 150 -20.96 -4.84 -3.80
CA GLU A 150 -19.64 -4.66 -4.40
C GLU A 150 -19.13 -3.27 -4.09
N LEU A 151 -17.86 -3.20 -3.69
CA LEU A 151 -17.16 -1.99 -3.33
C LEU A 151 -15.95 -1.88 -4.27
N GLY A 152 -16.02 -0.96 -5.21
CA GLY A 152 -14.87 -0.59 -6.02
C GLY A 152 -13.86 0.17 -5.15
N LEU A 153 -12.68 -0.41 -4.96
CA LEU A 153 -11.57 0.21 -4.24
C LEU A 153 -10.51 0.62 -5.27
N GLN A 154 -10.22 1.92 -5.31
CA GLN A 154 -9.14 2.44 -6.15
C GLN A 154 -7.79 1.94 -5.64
N GLY A 155 -6.89 1.54 -6.55
CA GLY A 155 -5.54 1.12 -6.18
C GLY A 155 -4.56 2.27 -6.07
N MET A 156 -3.36 1.98 -5.58
CA MET A 156 -2.33 2.98 -5.33
C MET A 156 -1.69 3.53 -6.61
N ARG A 157 -1.59 2.73 -7.68
CA ARG A 157 -0.96 3.14 -8.95
C ARG A 157 -1.90 3.94 -9.86
N ALA A 158 -3.21 3.88 -9.61
CA ALA A 158 -4.23 4.52 -10.44
C ALA A 158 -4.11 6.06 -10.53
N ALA A 159 -3.40 6.73 -9.62
CA ALA A 159 -3.19 8.19 -9.66
C ALA A 159 -1.87 8.63 -10.34
N GLY A 160 -1.22 7.75 -11.09
CA GLY A 160 -0.04 8.11 -11.88
C GLY A 160 1.21 8.25 -11.00
N ARG A 161 1.98 7.16 -10.92
CA ARG A 161 3.26 7.05 -10.21
C ARG A 161 3.11 7.39 -8.72
N ALA A 162 3.06 6.37 -7.87
CA ALA A 162 3.47 6.53 -6.48
C ALA A 162 4.91 7.07 -6.51
N HIS A 163 5.02 8.39 -6.49
CA HIS A 163 6.27 9.07 -6.36
C HIS A 163 6.71 8.80 -4.94
N LEU A 164 7.96 8.38 -4.78
CA LEU A 164 8.67 8.48 -3.52
C LEU A 164 9.36 9.86 -3.52
N PRO A 165 8.70 11.01 -3.26
CA PRO A 165 9.44 12.25 -3.21
C PRO A 165 10.39 12.23 -2.03
N SER A 166 11.62 12.64 -2.33
CA SER A 166 12.68 12.99 -1.39
C SER A 166 13.05 11.93 -0.34
N THR A 167 14.23 11.35 -0.56
CA THR A 167 15.00 10.68 0.49
C THR A 167 15.62 11.75 1.39
N VAL A 168 15.13 11.90 2.62
CA VAL A 168 15.88 12.61 3.66
C VAL A 168 16.64 11.57 4.45
N VAL A 169 17.97 11.64 4.37
CA VAL A 169 18.85 10.76 5.13
C VAL A 169 19.34 11.52 6.35
N LEU A 170 18.99 11.03 7.54
CA LEU A 170 19.53 11.50 8.80
C LEU A 170 20.45 10.40 9.33
N GLY A 171 21.75 10.66 9.43
CA GLY A 171 22.70 9.62 9.83
C GLY A 171 24.05 10.12 10.35
N SER A 172 24.57 9.42 11.36
CA SER A 172 25.95 9.44 11.82
C SER A 172 26.65 8.14 11.38
N ARG A 173 27.98 8.11 11.34
CA ARG A 173 28.91 7.22 10.58
C ARG A 173 28.52 5.76 10.22
N ASN A 174 27.55 5.12 10.87
CA ASN A 174 27.10 3.74 10.60
C ASN A 174 25.57 3.51 10.59
N ASN A 175 24.72 4.43 11.05
CA ASN A 175 23.26 4.24 11.09
C ASN A 175 22.57 5.31 10.23
N TYR A 176 21.82 4.87 9.22
CA TYR A 176 21.11 5.76 8.31
C TYR A 176 19.61 5.61 8.52
N SER A 177 18.91 6.72 8.61
CA SER A 177 17.45 6.78 8.60
C SER A 177 17.00 7.40 7.29
N ILE A 178 16.29 6.64 6.46
CA ILE A 178 15.74 7.07 5.18
C ILE A 178 14.26 7.33 5.34
N VAL A 179 13.84 8.55 5.06
CA VAL A 179 12.42 8.92 4.99
C VAL A 179 11.98 8.90 3.53
N PHE A 180 10.87 8.22 3.26
CA PHE A 180 10.17 8.20 1.99
C PHE A 180 8.82 8.87 2.17
N GLN A 181 8.51 9.86 1.34
CA GLN A 181 7.15 10.36 1.21
C GLN A 181 6.41 9.48 0.19
N VAL A 182 5.15 9.14 0.43
CA VAL A 182 4.35 8.30 -0.45
C VAL A 182 2.97 8.94 -0.62
N ALA A 183 2.50 9.05 -1.86
CA ALA A 183 1.14 9.44 -2.16
C ALA A 183 0.28 8.20 -2.47
N ASN A 184 -0.84 8.06 -1.76
CA ASN A 184 -1.79 6.97 -1.94
C ASN A 184 -3.21 7.54 -2.18
N PRO A 185 -3.74 7.45 -3.41
CA PRO A 185 -5.11 7.88 -3.73
C PRO A 185 -6.18 6.91 -3.22
N SER A 186 -5.80 5.69 -2.81
CA SER A 186 -6.73 4.65 -2.36
C SER A 186 -7.38 5.04 -1.03
N PRO A 187 -8.68 4.70 -0.82
CA PRO A 187 -9.29 4.78 0.50
C PRO A 187 -8.82 3.67 1.45
N VAL A 188 -7.87 2.82 1.03
CA VAL A 188 -7.38 1.69 1.82
C VAL A 188 -6.11 2.06 2.59
N GLU A 189 -6.10 1.72 3.87
CA GLU A 189 -4.94 1.75 4.75
C GLU A 189 -4.56 0.32 5.17
N ILE A 190 -3.27 -0.02 5.10
CA ILE A 190 -2.77 -1.35 5.46
C ILE A 190 -1.52 -1.21 6.32
N SER A 191 -1.53 -1.79 7.52
CA SER A 191 -0.34 -1.88 8.36
C SER A 191 0.28 -3.27 8.30
N PHE A 192 1.47 -3.37 7.69
CA PHE A 192 2.25 -4.60 7.57
C PHE A 192 3.21 -4.82 8.76
N GLY A 193 3.13 -4.00 9.82
CA GLY A 193 4.08 -4.11 10.92
C GLY A 193 5.50 -3.75 10.49
N THR A 194 6.50 -4.54 10.91
CA THR A 194 7.91 -4.26 10.63
C THR A 194 8.35 -5.00 9.38
N CYS A 195 8.76 -4.29 8.34
CA CYS A 195 9.24 -4.86 7.09
C CYS A 195 10.73 -4.59 6.88
N SER A 196 11.37 -5.43 6.08
CA SER A 196 12.74 -5.25 5.59
C SER A 196 12.77 -5.05 4.09
N PHE A 197 13.63 -4.14 3.66
CA PHE A 197 13.82 -3.74 2.27
C PHE A 197 15.31 -3.66 1.97
N ASP A 198 15.69 -3.90 0.73
CA ASP A 198 17.04 -3.66 0.24
C ASP A 198 17.04 -2.48 -0.74
N ILE A 199 18.12 -1.71 -0.71
CA ILE A 199 18.48 -0.84 -1.82
C ILE A 199 19.41 -1.64 -2.71
N GLU A 200 18.97 -1.95 -3.93
CA GLU A 200 19.74 -2.69 -4.92
C GLU A 200 20.21 -1.75 -6.05
N THR A 201 21.43 -1.96 -6.54
CA THR A 201 21.92 -1.30 -7.76
C THR A 201 21.24 -1.90 -8.99
N HIS A 202 21.41 -1.27 -10.16
CA HIS A 202 20.93 -1.83 -11.44
C HIS A 202 21.46 -3.26 -11.74
N GLU A 203 22.58 -3.66 -11.14
CA GLU A 203 23.17 -5.01 -11.26
C GLU A 203 22.58 -6.02 -10.26
N GLY A 204 21.61 -5.60 -9.42
CA GLY A 204 21.03 -6.44 -8.36
C GLY A 204 21.92 -6.60 -7.13
N LYS A 205 23.01 -5.82 -7.00
CA LYS A 205 23.88 -5.85 -5.82
C LYS A 205 23.23 -5.05 -4.68
N VAL A 206 23.17 -5.63 -3.49
CA VAL A 206 22.62 -4.98 -2.30
C VAL A 206 23.59 -3.91 -1.78
N LEU A 207 23.17 -2.66 -1.86
CA LEU A 207 23.88 -1.50 -1.36
C LEU A 207 23.58 -1.25 0.12
N ALA A 208 22.32 -1.42 0.54
CA ALA A 208 21.91 -1.21 1.93
C ALA A 208 20.73 -2.10 2.30
N GLU A 209 20.72 -2.57 3.53
CA GLU A 209 19.59 -3.28 4.14
C GLU A 209 18.85 -2.33 5.07
N LEU A 210 17.55 -2.19 4.86
CA LEU A 210 16.66 -1.29 5.56
C LEU A 210 15.60 -2.07 6.33
N LYS A 211 15.22 -1.57 7.50
CA LYS A 211 14.16 -2.11 8.35
C LYS A 211 13.34 -1.00 8.95
N GLY A 212 12.02 -1.16 9.00
CA GLY A 212 11.14 -0.14 9.53
C GLY A 212 9.69 -0.56 9.50
N ARG A 213 8.81 0.25 10.11
CA ARG A 213 7.38 -0.05 10.10
C ARG A 213 6.76 0.43 8.80
N LEU A 214 6.12 -0.47 8.06
CA LEU A 214 5.39 -0.13 6.86
C LEU A 214 3.90 -0.02 7.19
N GLY A 215 3.35 1.18 7.03
CA GLY A 215 1.92 1.43 7.06
C GLY A 215 1.54 2.23 5.84
N ILE A 216 0.80 1.63 4.91
CA ILE A 216 0.17 2.33 3.81
C ILE A 216 -1.00 3.12 4.41
N ARG A 217 -0.97 4.44 4.25
CA ARG A 217 -2.03 5.35 4.71
C ARG A 217 -2.67 6.04 3.52
N ARG A 218 -3.88 6.56 3.67
CA ARG A 218 -4.52 7.37 2.62
C ARG A 218 -3.81 8.70 2.45
N ASN A 219 -3.95 9.31 1.27
CA ASN A 219 -3.35 10.60 0.92
C ASN A 219 -1.81 10.54 0.97
N GLN A 220 -1.16 11.60 1.45
CA GLN A 220 0.29 11.64 1.63
C GLN A 220 0.68 11.10 3.01
N PHE A 221 1.69 10.24 3.05
CA PHE A 221 2.28 9.76 4.29
C PHE A 221 3.78 9.56 4.17
N GLU A 222 4.46 9.56 5.32
CA GLU A 222 5.89 9.30 5.39
C GLU A 222 6.15 7.91 5.95
N VAL A 223 7.14 7.22 5.39
CA VAL A 223 7.66 5.96 5.90
C VAL A 223 9.14 6.12 6.17
N THR A 224 9.57 5.75 7.37
CA THR A 224 10.97 5.80 7.77
C THR A 224 11.52 4.39 7.89
N PHE A 225 12.65 4.15 7.23
CA PHE A 225 13.41 2.92 7.40
C PHE A 225 14.81 3.23 7.90
N GLN A 226 15.31 2.36 8.77
CA GLN A 226 16.65 2.44 9.32
C GLN A 226 17.48 1.27 8.83
N GLY A 227 18.74 1.51 8.51
CA GLY A 227 19.53 0.47 7.87
C GLY A 227 21.03 0.64 7.94
N ASN A 228 21.70 -0.39 7.47
CA ASN A 228 23.14 -0.50 7.34
C ASN A 228 23.53 -0.53 5.87
N VAL A 229 24.61 0.17 5.53
CA VAL A 229 25.18 0.20 4.18
C VAL A 229 26.25 -0.85 4.05
N ASN A 230 26.23 -1.60 2.94
CA ASN A 230 27.33 -2.45 2.53
C ASN A 230 28.49 -1.58 2.01
N LYS A 231 29.46 -1.32 2.88
CA LYS A 231 30.59 -0.41 2.60
C LYS A 231 31.44 -0.85 1.41
N THR A 232 31.59 -2.15 1.17
CA THR A 232 32.38 -2.67 0.05
C THR A 232 31.72 -2.35 -1.28
N ILE A 233 30.41 -2.59 -1.39
CA ILE A 233 29.64 -2.27 -2.60
C ILE A 233 29.54 -0.75 -2.78
N ALA A 234 29.33 0.00 -1.70
CA ALA A 234 29.34 1.45 -1.69
C ALA A 234 30.67 2.03 -2.20
N ALA A 235 31.81 1.50 -1.74
CA ALA A 235 33.14 1.93 -2.17
C ALA A 235 33.42 1.59 -3.64
N GLN A 236 33.04 0.39 -4.09
CA GLN A 236 33.17 -0.01 -5.49
C GLN A 236 32.35 0.92 -6.39
N LEU A 237 31.10 1.18 -6.02
CA LEU A 237 30.21 2.05 -6.79
C LEU A 237 30.74 3.49 -6.84
N ALA A 238 31.30 4.00 -5.74
CA ALA A 238 31.96 5.30 -5.73
C ALA A 238 33.18 5.33 -6.66
N ALA A 239 33.99 4.26 -6.69
CA ALA A 239 35.14 4.16 -7.59
C ALA A 239 34.73 4.10 -9.08
N ASP A 240 33.69 3.32 -9.40
CA ASP A 240 33.15 3.23 -10.76
C ASP A 240 32.59 4.57 -11.23
N MET A 241 31.90 5.31 -10.35
CA MET A 241 31.43 6.66 -10.63
C MET A 241 32.56 7.67 -10.86
N ARG A 242 33.66 7.59 -10.09
CA ARG A 242 34.87 8.41 -10.33
C ARG A 242 35.50 8.10 -11.69
N ALA A 243 35.68 6.82 -12.00
CA ALA A 243 36.27 6.40 -13.28
C ALA A 243 35.42 6.87 -14.48
N ALA A 244 34.10 6.82 -14.36
CA ALA A 244 33.18 7.31 -15.39
C ALA A 244 33.20 8.85 -15.53
N GLY A 245 33.32 9.60 -14.43
CA GLY A 245 33.40 11.06 -14.45
C GLY A 245 34.73 11.60 -14.99
N VAL A 246 35.84 10.88 -14.78
CA VAL A 246 37.16 11.25 -15.35
C VAL A 246 37.19 11.08 -16.87
N ALA A 247 36.46 10.09 -17.41
CA ALA A 247 36.38 9.87 -18.85
C ALA A 247 35.65 11.01 -19.61
N THR A 248 34.80 11.79 -18.94
CA THR A 248 34.00 12.86 -19.56
C THR A 248 34.69 14.23 -19.57
N HIS A 249 35.78 14.41 -18.82
CA HIS A 249 36.57 15.65 -18.79
C HIS A 249 37.91 15.57 -19.54
N GLY A 250 38.22 14.45 -20.18
CA GLY A 250 39.48 14.23 -20.90
C GLY A 250 39.44 14.42 -22.43
N SER A 251 38.28 14.74 -23.03
CA SER A 251 38.15 14.84 -24.48
C SER A 251 37.57 16.17 -24.94
N GLU A 252 38.33 17.25 -24.79
CA GLU A 252 38.22 18.40 -25.68
C GLU A 252 39.47 18.51 -26.55
N ILE A 253 39.21 18.68 -27.86
CA ILE A 253 40.12 18.99 -28.98
C ILE A 253 40.60 17.79 -29.82
N ARG A 254 39.73 17.32 -30.72
CA ARG A 254 39.89 17.53 -32.18
C ARG A 254 38.68 16.99 -32.96
N GLY A 255 38.18 17.83 -33.86
CA GLY A 255 36.94 17.64 -34.61
C GLY A 255 36.96 16.47 -35.60
N GLY A 256 35.75 16.01 -35.89
CA GLY A 256 35.43 15.01 -36.90
C GLY A 256 33.97 14.60 -36.73
N GLU A 257 33.13 15.01 -37.67
CA GLU A 257 31.72 14.63 -37.77
C GLU A 257 31.59 13.10 -37.75
N ASN A 258 30.84 12.57 -36.78
CA ASN A 258 30.22 11.27 -36.90
C ASN A 258 28.99 11.20 -36.00
N GLU A 259 27.81 11.33 -36.62
CA GLU A 259 26.54 10.99 -36.01
C GLU A 259 26.48 9.47 -35.81
N GLY A 260 26.62 9.03 -34.56
CA GLY A 260 26.50 7.62 -34.24
C GLY A 260 26.79 7.34 -32.77
N ASN A 261 25.71 7.17 -32.01
CA ASN A 261 25.71 6.59 -30.66
C ASN A 261 26.18 7.53 -29.52
N ARG A 262 25.27 8.44 -29.10
CA ARG A 262 25.35 9.10 -27.79
C ARG A 262 25.37 8.01 -26.71
N SER A 263 26.53 7.79 -26.11
CA SER A 263 26.67 6.97 -24.91
C SER A 263 25.75 7.52 -23.82
N SER A 264 24.86 6.67 -23.32
CA SER A 264 23.95 6.96 -22.21
C SER A 264 24.72 7.63 -21.06
N ASP A 265 24.25 8.80 -20.66
CA ASP A 265 24.55 9.43 -19.37
C ASP A 265 24.26 8.40 -18.26
N ARG A 266 25.30 7.69 -17.80
CA ARG A 266 25.19 6.61 -16.80
C ARG A 266 24.99 7.22 -15.42
N THR A 267 23.86 7.89 -15.24
CA THR A 267 23.37 8.20 -13.90
C THR A 267 23.15 6.86 -13.19
N PRO A 268 23.73 6.65 -12.00
CA PRO A 268 23.54 5.39 -11.30
C PRO A 268 22.07 5.21 -10.96
N GLU A 269 21.52 4.07 -11.34
CA GLU A 269 20.17 3.66 -10.98
C GLU A 269 20.20 2.76 -9.75
N ALA A 270 19.28 3.02 -8.82
CA ALA A 270 19.05 2.20 -7.63
C ALA A 270 17.56 1.96 -7.45
N ARG A 271 17.21 0.84 -6.83
CA ARG A 271 15.81 0.42 -6.63
C ARG A 271 15.61 -0.02 -5.19
N LEU A 272 14.45 0.32 -4.62
CA LEU A 272 14.00 -0.20 -3.34
C LEU A 272 13.23 -1.50 -3.58
N VAL A 273 13.71 -2.60 -3.01
CA VAL A 273 13.15 -3.94 -3.18
C VAL A 273 12.71 -4.49 -1.83
N GLY A 274 11.45 -4.86 -1.68
CA GLY A 274 10.98 -5.50 -0.45
C GLY A 274 11.50 -6.92 -0.30
N LYS A 275 11.79 -7.33 0.94
CA LYS A 275 12.29 -8.69 1.25
C LYS A 275 11.32 -9.50 2.08
N ARG A 276 10.96 -8.97 3.26
CA ARG A 276 10.19 -9.70 4.27
C ARG A 276 9.36 -8.79 5.15
N CYS A 277 8.28 -9.32 5.68
CA CYS A 277 7.41 -8.75 6.69
C CYS A 277 7.57 -9.56 7.98
N ALA A 278 7.80 -8.89 9.11
CA ALA A 278 7.84 -9.54 10.41
C ALA A 278 6.40 -9.72 10.93
N GLY A 279 5.93 -10.97 10.96
CA GLY A 279 4.69 -11.37 11.66
C GLY A 279 3.65 -12.09 10.80
N ALA A 280 3.71 -11.96 9.47
CA ALA A 280 2.80 -12.62 8.54
C ALA A 280 3.59 -13.04 7.29
N GLY A 281 4.00 -14.31 7.20
CA GLY A 281 4.85 -14.79 6.11
C GLY A 281 4.17 -14.67 4.74
N TRP A 282 2.84 -14.77 4.70
CA TRP A 282 2.06 -14.57 3.48
C TRP A 282 2.09 -13.13 2.95
N CYS A 283 2.47 -12.13 3.77
CA CYS A 283 2.69 -10.76 3.31
C CYS A 283 4.03 -10.58 2.58
N ASP A 284 4.97 -11.53 2.69
CA ASP A 284 6.31 -11.39 2.12
C ASP A 284 6.26 -11.16 0.62
N ASP A 285 5.39 -11.88 -0.10
CA ASP A 285 5.32 -11.76 -1.55
C ASP A 285 4.69 -10.42 -1.99
N THR A 286 3.74 -9.89 -1.22
CA THR A 286 3.24 -8.52 -1.43
C THR A 286 4.35 -7.50 -1.21
N ILE A 287 5.17 -7.66 -0.17
CA ILE A 287 6.31 -6.78 0.11
C ILE A 287 7.37 -6.91 -1.00
N LYS A 288 7.69 -8.12 -1.47
CA LYS A 288 8.61 -8.36 -2.59
C LYS A 288 8.12 -7.74 -3.90
N GLY A 289 6.80 -7.60 -4.07
CA GLY A 289 6.21 -6.85 -5.19
C GLY A 289 6.56 -5.36 -5.18
N ILE A 290 6.97 -4.79 -4.04
CA ILE A 290 7.47 -3.42 -3.95
C ILE A 290 8.87 -3.39 -4.55
N ASN A 291 8.94 -2.95 -5.81
CA ASN A 291 10.18 -2.74 -6.54
C ASN A 291 10.14 -1.37 -7.23
N VAL A 292 10.59 -0.34 -6.53
CA VAL A 292 10.43 1.06 -6.96
C VAL A 292 11.78 1.68 -7.30
N PRO A 293 11.95 2.28 -8.50
CA PRO A 293 13.16 3.02 -8.82
C PRO A 293 13.28 4.25 -7.91
N LEU A 294 14.46 4.44 -7.34
CA LEU A 294 14.77 5.58 -6.49
C LEU A 294 15.07 6.79 -7.36
N GLN A 295 14.43 7.92 -7.04
CA GLN A 295 14.75 9.21 -7.65
C GLN A 295 15.87 9.89 -6.85
N ASN A 296 16.62 10.78 -7.47
CA ASN A 296 17.75 11.49 -6.84
C ASN A 296 18.79 10.53 -6.22
N VAL A 297 19.11 9.44 -6.94
CA VAL A 297 20.07 8.41 -6.51
C VAL A 297 21.42 9.01 -6.07
N ARG A 298 21.85 10.11 -6.70
CA ARG A 298 23.06 10.84 -6.30
C ARG A 298 22.99 11.37 -4.86
N ALA A 299 21.88 11.97 -4.45
CA ALA A 299 21.71 12.50 -3.09
C ALA A 299 21.63 11.36 -2.06
N LEU A 300 20.93 10.28 -2.42
CA LEU A 300 20.92 9.04 -1.64
C LEU A 300 22.35 8.52 -1.45
N PHE A 301 23.12 8.40 -2.52
CA PHE A 301 24.49 7.89 -2.50
C PHE A 301 25.41 8.76 -1.65
N GLN A 302 25.39 10.07 -1.84
CA GLN A 302 26.14 11.01 -0.98
C GLN A 302 25.80 10.81 0.50
N ALA A 303 24.51 10.66 0.80
CA ALA A 303 24.06 10.49 2.16
C ALA A 303 24.38 9.11 2.75
N LEU A 304 24.46 8.06 1.93
CA LEU A 304 24.96 6.75 2.31
C LEU A 304 26.50 6.71 2.38
N GLY A 305 27.19 7.82 2.12
CA GLY A 305 28.65 7.91 2.14
C GLY A 305 29.33 7.42 0.86
N VAL A 306 28.58 7.20 -0.22
CA VAL A 306 29.06 6.95 -1.59
C VAL A 306 29.37 8.32 -2.23
N ASP A 307 30.44 8.96 -1.79
CA ASP A 307 30.92 10.23 -2.37
C ASP A 307 32.06 9.95 -3.36
N ALA A 308 31.84 10.24 -4.65
CA ALA A 308 32.90 10.20 -5.66
C ALA A 308 33.98 11.28 -5.41
N ASP A 309 33.65 12.36 -4.70
CA ASP A 309 34.54 13.52 -4.56
C ASP A 309 35.33 13.54 -3.23
N LYS A 310 35.05 12.62 -2.31
CA LYS A 310 35.87 12.44 -1.10
C LYS A 310 36.98 11.43 -1.39
N GLU A 311 38.18 11.94 -1.65
CA GLU A 311 39.40 11.16 -1.45
C GLU A 311 39.37 10.59 -0.02
N GLU A 312 39.64 9.29 0.13
CA GLU A 312 40.06 8.78 1.43
C GLU A 312 41.23 9.65 1.90
N PRO A 313 41.27 10.09 3.17
CA PRO A 313 42.43 10.81 3.65
C PRO A 313 43.62 9.86 3.53
N VAL A 314 44.43 10.09 2.49
CA VAL A 314 45.72 9.44 2.31
C VAL A 314 46.44 9.64 3.64
N GLU A 315 46.66 8.53 4.33
CA GLU A 315 47.38 8.49 5.58
C GLU A 315 48.77 9.05 5.27
N LYS A 316 48.96 10.36 5.53
CA LYS A 316 50.21 11.06 5.27
C LYS A 316 51.26 10.44 6.17
N LYS A 317 51.98 9.46 5.65
CA LYS A 317 53.23 8.97 6.23
C LYS A 317 54.15 10.17 6.47
N GLY A 318 54.25 10.54 7.74
CA GLY A 318 55.36 11.27 8.36
C GLY A 318 55.90 12.47 7.59
N SER A 319 55.24 13.62 7.68
CA SER A 319 55.98 14.89 7.73
C SER A 319 56.17 15.26 9.20
N PRO A 320 57.43 15.44 9.67
CA PRO A 320 57.67 15.73 11.08
C PRO A 320 57.07 17.10 11.44
N PRO A 321 56.55 17.25 12.66
CA PRO A 321 55.88 18.48 13.08
C PRO A 321 56.84 19.67 13.10
N ARG A 322 56.33 20.83 12.66
CA ARG A 322 57.05 22.10 12.44
C ARG A 322 57.90 22.61 13.61
N TRP A 323 57.70 22.11 14.83
CA TRP A 323 58.53 22.49 15.99
C TRP A 323 59.95 21.90 15.95
N MET A 324 60.18 20.79 15.21
CA MET A 324 61.51 20.20 15.02
C MET A 324 62.38 20.95 14.00
N GLN A 325 61.81 21.74 13.09
CA GLN A 325 62.59 22.48 12.07
C GLN A 325 63.32 23.71 12.62
N ARG A 326 63.12 24.05 13.91
CA ARG A 326 63.69 25.24 14.54
C ARG A 326 64.99 24.98 15.32
N TRP A 327 65.47 23.73 15.36
CA TRP A 327 66.65 23.30 16.12
C TRP A 327 67.89 22.96 15.27
N MET A 328 67.83 23.12 13.94
CA MET A 328 68.97 22.85 13.04
C MET A 328 69.61 24.11 12.43
N ILE A 329 69.46 25.26 13.07
CA ILE A 329 70.29 26.44 12.79
C ILE A 329 70.87 26.93 14.12
N ARG A 330 71.94 26.26 14.56
CA ARG A 330 73.04 26.83 15.35
C ARG A 330 74.22 25.87 15.35
#